data_AF-A0A962KBD9-F1
#
_entry.id   AF-A0A962KBD9-F1
#
_cell.length_a   1.000
_cell.length_b   1.000
_cell.length_c   1.000
_cell.angle_alpha   90.00
_cell.angle_beta   90.00
_cell.angle_gamma   90.00
#
_symmetry.space_group_name_H-M   'P 1'
#
loop_
_entity.id
_entity.type
_entity.pdbx_description
1 polymer ?
#
loop_
_entity_poly.entity_id
_entity_poly.type
_entity_poly.pdbx_seq_one_letter_code
_entity_poly.pdbx_strand_id
1 'polypeptide(L)'
;MTHSTPLAAAQDLIKSANSILFITGAGLSADSGLPTYRGVGGLYEGQRTDEGYAIETALSASMFKHRPEITWKYLWQIGSACYQARFNQGHAIIADIEKNKPNTWVLTQNIDGFHHQAGSKNLIEIHGRGERLYCVACDFESTAEQLLANYQQTISLPPHCPQCG
;
A
#
# COMPACT_ATOMS: atom_id res chain seq x y z
N MET A 1 -9.01 34.40 27.95
CA MET A 1 -9.06 32.96 27.69
C MET A 1 -8.37 32.74 26.36
N THR A 2 -7.17 32.17 26.34
CA THR A 2 -6.43 31.93 25.09
C THR A 2 -7.11 30.77 24.37
N HIS A 3 -7.77 31.05 23.24
CA HIS A 3 -8.26 30.00 22.36
C HIS A 3 -7.04 29.21 21.86
N SER A 4 -6.85 27.97 22.33
CA SER A 4 -5.80 27.13 21.77
C SER A 4 -6.14 26.87 20.30
N THR A 5 -5.14 27.00 19.44
CA THR A 5 -5.34 26.69 18.02
C THR A 5 -5.66 25.20 17.88
N PRO A 6 -6.36 24.77 16.81
CA PRO A 6 -6.60 23.35 16.55
C PRO A 6 -5.32 22.51 16.59
N LEU A 7 -4.19 23.08 16.16
CA LEU A 7 -2.88 22.42 16.21
C LEU A 7 -2.36 22.24 17.63
N ALA A 8 -2.46 23.27 18.49
CA ALA A 8 -2.06 23.17 19.89
C ALA A 8 -2.94 22.14 20.63
N ALA A 9 -4.25 22.15 20.38
CA ALA A 9 -5.16 21.15 20.93
C ALA A 9 -4.79 19.72 20.50
N ALA A 10 -4.49 19.50 19.23
CA ALA A 10 -4.04 18.19 18.73
C ALA A 10 -2.72 17.75 19.38
N GLN A 11 -1.77 18.67 19.54
CA GLN A 11 -0.50 18.39 20.21
C GLN A 11 -0.72 17.93 21.66
N ASP A 12 -1.57 18.64 22.42
CA ASP A 12 -1.86 18.31 23.81
C ASP A 12 -2.54 16.95 23.93
N LEU A 13 -3.51 16.66 23.04
CA LEU A 13 -4.17 15.35 22.98
C LEU A 13 -3.16 14.22 22.73
N ILE A 14 -2.26 14.38 21.76
CA ILE A 14 -1.23 13.39 21.45
C ILE A 14 -0.30 13.19 22.67
N LYS A 15 0.14 14.28 23.31
CA LYS A 15 1.01 14.22 24.49
C LYS A 15 0.35 13.48 25.67
N SER A 16 -0.91 13.77 25.96
CA SER A 16 -1.64 13.17 27.10
C SER A 16 -2.20 11.77 26.82
N ALA A 17 -2.26 11.36 25.55
CA ALA A 17 -2.82 10.05 25.19
C ALA A 17 -1.96 8.90 25.73
N ASN A 18 -2.64 7.92 26.33
CA ASN A 18 -2.07 6.65 26.78
C ASN A 18 -2.06 5.58 25.68
N SER A 19 -2.96 5.71 24.70
CA SER A 19 -3.08 4.84 23.53
C SER A 19 -3.49 5.69 22.32
N ILE A 20 -2.93 5.39 21.16
CA ILE A 20 -3.16 6.14 19.91
C ILE A 20 -3.42 5.15 18.79
N LEU A 21 -4.45 5.42 17.97
CA LEU A 21 -4.69 4.68 16.73
C LEU A 21 -4.55 5.65 15.55
N PHE A 22 -3.54 5.42 14.72
CA PHE A 22 -3.44 6.08 13.42
C PHE A 22 -4.21 5.27 12.38
N ILE A 23 -5.18 5.91 11.71
CA ILE A 23 -5.88 5.32 10.56
C ILE A 23 -5.33 5.98 9.31
N THR A 24 -4.71 5.19 8.45
CA THR A 24 -3.96 5.70 7.30
C THR A 24 -4.44 5.08 5.98
N GLY A 25 -4.18 5.78 4.89
CA GLY A 25 -4.53 5.39 3.53
C GLY A 25 -3.64 6.09 2.52
N ALA A 26 -3.99 6.02 1.24
CA ALA A 26 -3.09 6.42 0.15
C ALA A 26 -2.63 7.88 0.24
N GLY A 27 -3.43 8.76 0.85
CA GLY A 27 -3.06 10.17 1.07
C GLY A 27 -1.79 10.35 1.91
N LEU A 28 -1.49 9.45 2.85
CA LEU A 28 -0.23 9.51 3.61
C LEU A 28 0.98 9.25 2.70
N SER A 29 0.84 8.41 1.68
CA SER A 29 1.92 8.05 0.74
C SER A 29 2.00 8.98 -0.48
N ALA A 30 1.14 10.00 -0.59
CA ALA A 30 1.19 10.96 -1.68
C ALA A 30 2.55 11.69 -1.74
N ASP A 31 3.07 12.11 -0.59
CA ASP A 31 4.38 12.76 -0.47
C ASP A 31 5.57 11.81 -0.76
N SER A 32 5.30 10.51 -0.91
CA SER A 32 6.28 9.52 -1.39
C SER A 32 6.31 9.41 -2.91
N GLY A 33 5.57 10.26 -3.63
CA GLY A 33 5.45 10.22 -5.09
C GLY A 33 4.48 9.15 -5.60
N LEU A 34 3.71 8.51 -4.70
CA LEU A 34 2.69 7.55 -5.10
C LEU A 34 1.38 8.28 -5.43
N PRO A 35 0.74 7.96 -6.56
CA PRO A 35 -0.59 8.48 -6.85
C PRO A 35 -1.60 7.92 -5.85
N THR A 36 -2.60 8.70 -5.49
CA THR A 36 -3.71 8.21 -4.66
C THR A 36 -4.63 7.30 -5.50
N TYR A 37 -5.41 6.46 -4.83
CA TYR A 37 -6.43 5.65 -5.52
C TYR A 37 -7.59 6.53 -6.01
N ARG A 38 -8.01 7.51 -5.20
CA ARG A 38 -9.11 8.43 -5.49
C ARG A 38 -8.67 9.87 -5.15
N GLY A 39 -9.22 10.87 -5.86
CA GLY A 39 -8.89 12.29 -5.69
C GLY A 39 -8.02 12.84 -6.83
N VAL A 40 -7.79 14.16 -6.84
CA VAL A 40 -7.11 14.89 -7.93
C VAL A 40 -5.72 14.29 -8.20
N GLY A 41 -5.50 13.79 -9.42
CA GLY A 41 -4.26 13.13 -9.81
C GLY A 41 -4.15 11.66 -9.36
N GLY A 42 -5.22 11.11 -8.80
CA GLY A 42 -5.33 9.70 -8.46
C GLY A 42 -5.45 8.84 -9.71
N LEU A 43 -5.00 7.60 -9.62
CA LEU A 43 -4.92 6.67 -10.75
C LEU A 43 -6.26 6.45 -11.49
N TYR A 44 -7.39 6.77 -10.86
CA TYR A 44 -8.72 6.29 -11.27
C TYR A 44 -9.82 7.35 -11.32
N GLU A 45 -9.48 8.65 -11.32
CA GLU A 45 -10.50 9.68 -11.52
C GLU A 45 -11.05 9.66 -12.95
N GLY A 46 -12.22 9.04 -13.13
CA GLY A 46 -12.99 9.08 -14.37
C GLY A 46 -12.41 8.29 -15.56
N GLN A 47 -11.28 7.61 -15.36
CA GLN A 47 -10.62 6.82 -16.40
C GLN A 47 -11.01 5.34 -16.32
N ARG A 48 -11.30 4.74 -17.49
CA ARG A 48 -11.47 3.29 -17.64
C ARG A 48 -10.14 2.67 -18.01
N THR A 49 -9.99 1.39 -17.71
CA THR A 49 -8.90 0.56 -18.23
C THR A 49 -8.94 0.53 -19.76
N ASP A 50 -7.86 0.07 -20.41
CA ASP A 50 -7.82 -0.06 -21.87
C ASP A 50 -8.90 -1.04 -22.37
N GLU A 51 -9.30 -1.98 -21.52
CA GLU A 51 -10.37 -2.96 -21.75
C GLU A 51 -11.77 -2.42 -21.40
N GLY A 52 -11.88 -1.17 -20.98
CA GLY A 52 -13.14 -0.49 -20.70
C GLY A 52 -13.76 -0.81 -19.34
N TYR A 53 -13.01 -1.36 -18.39
CA TYR A 53 -13.49 -1.63 -17.02
C TYR A 53 -13.18 -0.46 -16.07
N ALA A 54 -13.96 -0.35 -15.00
CA ALA A 54 -13.51 0.41 -13.82
C ALA A 54 -12.34 -0.34 -13.18
N ILE A 55 -11.39 0.38 -12.55
CA ILE A 55 -10.25 -0.30 -11.94
C ILE A 55 -10.69 -1.28 -10.85
N GLU A 56 -11.71 -0.94 -10.05
CA GLU A 56 -12.16 -1.81 -8.98
C GLU A 56 -12.68 -3.14 -9.54
N THR A 57 -13.20 -3.11 -10.77
CA THR A 57 -13.57 -4.33 -11.51
C THR A 57 -12.31 -5.05 -12.00
N ALA A 58 -11.36 -4.36 -12.61
CA ALA A 58 -10.10 -4.94 -13.11
C ALA A 58 -9.25 -5.62 -12.01
N LEU A 59 -9.29 -5.10 -10.79
CA LEU A 59 -8.56 -5.63 -9.63
C LEU A 59 -9.41 -6.53 -8.72
N SER A 60 -10.64 -6.85 -9.13
CA SER A 60 -11.53 -7.72 -8.35
C SER A 60 -11.07 -9.18 -8.38
N ALA A 61 -11.41 -9.94 -7.33
CA ALA A 61 -11.21 -11.39 -7.29
C ALA A 61 -11.91 -12.11 -8.46
N SER A 62 -13.05 -11.60 -8.92
CA SER A 62 -13.75 -12.16 -10.08
C SER A 62 -12.96 -11.95 -11.37
N MET A 63 -12.40 -10.76 -11.59
CA MET A 63 -11.53 -10.53 -12.76
C MET A 63 -10.30 -11.42 -12.68
N PHE A 64 -9.64 -11.49 -11.53
CA PHE A 64 -8.47 -12.33 -11.33
C PHE A 64 -8.74 -13.81 -11.66
N LYS A 65 -9.92 -14.33 -11.26
CA LYS A 65 -10.30 -15.73 -11.54
C LYS A 65 -10.55 -16.03 -13.01
N HIS A 66 -11.15 -15.11 -13.76
CA HIS A 66 -11.63 -15.38 -15.14
C HIS A 66 -10.73 -14.78 -16.24
N ARG A 67 -10.02 -13.70 -15.92
CA ARG A 67 -9.20 -12.87 -16.81
C ARG A 67 -7.95 -12.37 -16.05
N PRO A 68 -7.12 -13.27 -15.47
CA PRO A 68 -6.00 -12.90 -14.60
C PRO A 68 -5.00 -11.95 -15.26
N GLU A 69 -4.85 -12.00 -16.59
CA GLU A 69 -3.97 -11.11 -17.33
C GLU A 69 -4.37 -9.62 -17.22
N ILE A 70 -5.66 -9.31 -17.09
CA ILE A 70 -6.13 -7.94 -16.85
C ILE A 70 -5.71 -7.49 -15.46
N THR A 71 -6.00 -8.29 -14.43
CA THR A 71 -5.63 -7.96 -13.04
C THR A 71 -4.12 -7.78 -12.90
N TRP A 72 -3.33 -8.70 -13.47
CA TRP A 72 -1.87 -8.65 -13.42
C TRP A 72 -1.29 -7.45 -14.18
N LYS A 73 -1.85 -7.07 -15.33
CA LYS A 73 -1.45 -5.84 -16.06
C LYS A 73 -1.53 -4.61 -15.15
N TYR A 74 -2.64 -4.42 -14.46
CA TYR A 74 -2.84 -3.25 -13.60
C TYR A 74 -2.05 -3.33 -12.28
N LEU A 75 -1.97 -4.51 -11.65
CA LEU A 75 -1.09 -4.71 -10.50
C LEU A 75 0.38 -4.41 -10.84
N TRP A 76 0.82 -4.79 -12.03
CA TRP A 76 2.19 -4.51 -12.50
C TRP A 76 2.43 -3.01 -12.68
N GLN A 77 1.49 -2.28 -13.28
CA GLN A 77 1.59 -0.82 -13.44
C GLN A 77 1.68 -0.11 -12.08
N ILE A 78 0.81 -0.49 -11.14
CA ILE A 78 0.80 0.05 -9.77
C ILE A 78 2.09 -0.31 -9.03
N GLY A 79 2.46 -1.59 -9.04
CA GLY A 79 3.64 -2.10 -8.34
C GLY A 79 4.94 -1.49 -8.87
N SER A 80 5.05 -1.30 -10.18
CA SER A 80 6.21 -0.65 -10.80
C SER A 80 6.36 0.81 -10.37
N ALA A 81 5.24 1.54 -10.23
CA ALA A 81 5.26 2.90 -9.67
C ALA A 81 5.68 2.91 -8.18
N CYS A 82 5.29 1.89 -7.42
CA CYS A 82 5.65 1.76 -6.01
C CYS A 82 7.10 1.34 -5.76
N TYR A 83 7.70 0.58 -6.67
CA TYR A 83 8.99 -0.09 -6.45
C TYR A 83 10.14 0.87 -6.11
N GLN A 84 10.15 2.06 -6.73
CA GLN A 84 11.19 3.07 -6.50
C GLN A 84 10.90 4.00 -5.33
N ALA A 85 9.66 4.02 -4.85
CA ALA A 85 9.25 4.90 -3.78
C ALA A 85 9.73 4.39 -2.41
N ARG A 86 9.73 5.30 -1.45
CA ARG A 86 10.14 5.07 -0.06
C ARG A 86 9.18 5.77 0.88
N PHE A 87 9.16 5.34 2.14
CA PHE A 87 8.40 6.02 3.18
C PHE A 87 8.81 7.50 3.27
N ASN A 88 7.86 8.35 3.67
CA ASN A 88 8.08 9.79 3.87
C ASN A 88 8.10 10.18 5.35
N GLN A 89 8.22 11.48 5.62
CA GLN A 89 8.29 12.03 6.98
C GLN A 89 7.07 11.67 7.84
N GLY A 90 5.87 11.59 7.27
CA GLY A 90 4.66 11.23 8.00
C GLY A 90 4.75 9.82 8.59
N HIS A 91 5.24 8.86 7.80
CA HIS A 91 5.51 7.50 8.28
C HIS A 91 6.58 7.46 9.37
N ALA A 92 7.67 8.21 9.18
CA ALA A 92 8.77 8.28 10.15
C ALA A 92 8.32 8.85 11.49
N ILE A 93 7.47 9.89 11.49
CA ILE A 93 6.90 10.49 12.70
C ILE A 93 5.99 9.51 13.42
N ILE A 94 5.14 8.77 12.71
CA ILE A 94 4.27 7.75 13.32
C ILE A 94 5.11 6.67 14.02
N ALA A 95 6.14 6.16 13.35
CA ALA A 95 7.07 5.20 13.93
C ALA A 95 7.82 5.76 15.16
N ASP A 96 8.17 7.05 15.15
CA ASP A 96 8.81 7.70 16.30
C ASP A 96 7.86 7.92 17.48
N ILE A 97 6.59 8.24 17.21
CA ILE A 97 5.55 8.31 18.24
C ILE A 97 5.37 6.93 18.89
N GLU A 98 5.36 5.84 18.11
CA GLU A 98 5.25 4.48 18.64
C GLU A 98 6.42 4.13 19.59
N LYS A 99 7.65 4.54 19.27
CA LYS A 99 8.81 4.35 20.16
C LYS A 99 8.62 4.99 21.54
N ASN A 100 8.01 6.17 21.57
CA ASN A 100 7.79 6.94 22.81
C ASN A 100 6.47 6.57 23.52
N LYS A 101 5.50 6.02 22.78
CA LYS A 101 4.17 5.64 23.26
C LYS A 101 3.82 4.23 22.77
N PRO A 102 4.23 3.17 23.50
CA PRO A 102 4.14 1.79 23.03
C PRO A 102 2.74 1.25 22.71
N ASN A 103 1.67 1.87 23.23
CA ASN A 103 0.28 1.53 22.90
C ASN A 103 -0.23 2.28 21.64
N THR A 104 0.68 2.72 20.78
CA THR A 104 0.35 3.29 19.47
C THR A 104 0.20 2.16 18.47
N TRP A 105 -0.88 2.19 17.70
CA TRP A 105 -1.19 1.26 16.62
C TRP A 105 -1.43 2.01 15.33
N VAL A 106 -1.12 1.38 14.21
CA VAL A 106 -1.46 1.87 12.88
C VAL A 106 -2.38 0.87 12.20
N LEU A 107 -3.58 1.32 11.85
CA LEU A 107 -4.45 0.65 10.90
C LEU A 107 -4.23 1.29 9.53
N THR A 108 -3.73 0.52 8.57
CA THR A 108 -3.43 1.01 7.22
C THR A 108 -4.25 0.28 6.17
N GLN A 109 -4.79 1.05 5.23
CA GLN A 109 -5.37 0.56 3.99
C GLN A 109 -4.33 0.34 2.89
N ASN A 110 -3.12 0.86 3.06
CA ASN A 110 -2.06 0.80 2.05
C ASN A 110 -1.41 -0.58 2.04
N ILE A 111 -0.94 -0.97 0.86
CA ILE A 111 -0.23 -2.24 0.62
C ILE A 111 1.27 -2.02 0.30
N ASP A 112 1.75 -0.78 0.44
CA ASP A 112 3.09 -0.32 0.04
C ASP A 112 4.23 -0.76 0.97
N GLY A 113 3.90 -1.17 2.20
CA GLY A 113 4.87 -1.59 3.21
C GLY A 113 5.65 -0.44 3.87
N PHE A 114 5.29 0.82 3.62
CA PHE A 114 6.07 1.97 4.09
C PHE A 114 6.08 2.15 5.61
N HIS A 115 5.01 1.77 6.31
CA HIS A 115 5.00 1.77 7.78
C HIS A 115 6.03 0.80 8.36
N HIS A 116 6.14 -0.41 7.79
CA HIS A 116 7.16 -1.38 8.15
C HIS A 116 8.57 -0.84 7.89
N GLN A 117 8.80 -0.27 6.70
CA GLN A 117 10.10 0.32 6.33
C GLN A 117 10.48 1.49 7.23
N ALA A 118 9.52 2.30 7.67
CA ALA A 118 9.73 3.39 8.62
C ALA A 118 9.98 2.92 10.06
N GLY A 119 9.74 1.64 10.35
CA GLY A 119 10.03 1.00 11.64
C GLY A 119 8.83 0.89 12.60
N SER A 120 7.61 1.09 12.10
CA SER A 120 6.39 0.82 12.90
C SER A 120 6.24 -0.69 13.13
N LYS A 121 5.78 -1.09 14.32
CA LYS A 121 5.68 -2.52 14.70
C LYS A 121 4.25 -2.97 14.95
N ASN A 122 3.44 -2.11 15.57
CA ASN A 122 2.04 -2.37 15.88
C ASN A 122 1.13 -2.05 14.68
N LEU A 123 1.09 -2.95 13.70
CA LEU A 123 0.42 -2.75 12.42
C LEU A 123 -0.82 -3.63 12.24
N ILE A 124 -1.87 -3.04 11.68
CA ILE A 124 -3.09 -3.71 11.19
C ILE A 124 -3.21 -3.37 9.70
N GLU A 125 -2.80 -4.29 8.84
CA GLU A 125 -2.77 -4.13 7.39
C GLU A 125 -4.02 -4.74 6.76
N ILE A 126 -5.10 -3.96 6.65
CA ILE A 126 -6.43 -4.52 6.36
C ILE A 126 -6.60 -5.05 4.93
N HIS A 127 -5.71 -4.66 4.02
CA HIS A 127 -5.68 -5.13 2.63
C HIS A 127 -4.46 -6.03 2.35
N GLY A 128 -3.72 -6.44 3.38
CA GLY A 128 -2.47 -7.18 3.24
C GLY A 128 -1.34 -6.31 2.68
N ARG A 129 -0.33 -6.97 2.07
CA ARG A 129 0.88 -6.34 1.53
C ARG A 129 1.11 -6.78 0.09
N GLY A 130 1.52 -5.86 -0.78
CA GLY A 130 1.81 -6.14 -2.19
C GLY A 130 3.16 -6.81 -2.43
N GLU A 131 4.01 -6.91 -1.40
CA GLU A 131 5.36 -7.48 -1.50
C GLU A 131 5.34 -9.01 -1.68
N ARG A 132 4.42 -9.73 -1.02
CA ARG A 132 4.40 -11.20 -1.04
C ARG A 132 3.44 -11.70 -2.10
N LEU A 133 3.91 -12.67 -2.89
CA LEU A 133 3.17 -13.32 -3.96
C LEU A 133 2.99 -14.80 -3.65
N TYR A 134 1.79 -15.31 -3.91
CA TYR A 134 1.41 -16.69 -3.61
C TYR A 134 0.88 -17.37 -4.87
N CYS A 135 1.29 -18.62 -5.10
CA CYS A 135 0.64 -19.43 -6.11
C CYS A 135 -0.78 -19.81 -5.65
N VAL A 136 -1.75 -19.77 -6.56
CA VAL A 136 -3.15 -20.15 -6.28
C VAL A 136 -3.39 -21.66 -6.32
N ALA A 137 -2.38 -22.46 -6.68
CA ALA A 137 -2.49 -23.89 -6.93
C ALA A 137 -1.52 -24.76 -6.11
N CYS A 138 -0.48 -24.18 -5.52
CA CYS A 138 0.49 -24.87 -4.66
C CYS A 138 1.01 -23.93 -3.57
N ASP A 139 1.88 -24.44 -2.70
CA ASP A 139 2.46 -23.69 -1.59
C ASP A 139 3.66 -22.81 -1.99
N PHE A 140 3.88 -22.58 -3.30
CA PHE A 140 4.94 -21.70 -3.76
C PHE A 140 4.66 -20.25 -3.36
N GLU A 141 5.68 -19.61 -2.79
CA GLU A 141 5.70 -18.21 -2.43
C GLU A 141 6.91 -17.51 -3.05
N SER A 142 6.74 -16.23 -3.40
CA SER A 142 7.83 -15.36 -3.86
C SER A 142 7.57 -13.92 -3.42
N THR A 143 8.47 -13.01 -3.78
CA THR A 143 8.29 -11.57 -3.57
C THR A 143 8.19 -10.83 -4.89
N ALA A 144 7.55 -9.65 -4.87
CA ALA A 144 7.54 -8.75 -6.01
C ALA A 144 8.96 -8.39 -6.47
N GLU A 145 9.90 -8.24 -5.53
CA GLU A 145 11.32 -8.00 -5.83
C GLU A 145 11.96 -9.18 -6.58
N GLN A 146 11.74 -10.41 -6.12
CA GLN A 146 12.24 -11.61 -6.82
C GLN A 146 11.63 -11.75 -8.21
N LEU A 147 10.33 -11.46 -8.34
CA LEU A 147 9.64 -11.44 -9.63
C LEU A 147 10.25 -10.37 -10.56
N LEU A 148 10.54 -9.17 -10.05
CA LEU A 148 11.17 -8.10 -10.84
C LEU A 148 12.63 -8.44 -11.23
N ALA A 149 13.41 -8.97 -10.31
CA ALA A 149 14.82 -9.30 -10.52
C ALA A 149 15.02 -10.40 -11.58
N ASN A 150 14.10 -11.37 -11.62
CA ASN A 150 14.17 -12.50 -12.56
C ASN A 150 13.77 -12.14 -14.00
N TYR A 151 13.13 -10.98 -14.21
CA TYR A 151 12.62 -10.59 -15.52
C TYR A 151 13.15 -9.20 -15.92
N GLN A 152 14.41 -9.16 -16.32
CA GLN A 152 15.17 -7.93 -16.57
C GLN A 152 14.68 -7.03 -17.73
N GLN A 153 13.57 -7.32 -18.44
CA GLN A 153 13.03 -6.40 -19.46
C GLN A 153 11.59 -6.67 -19.95
N THR A 154 11.08 -7.90 -19.89
CA THR A 154 9.68 -8.23 -20.29
C THR A 154 9.12 -9.34 -19.42
N ILE A 155 8.18 -9.01 -18.54
CA ILE A 155 7.35 -10.01 -17.85
C ILE A 155 6.22 -10.42 -18.77
N SER A 156 6.07 -11.72 -19.00
CA SER A 156 4.81 -12.28 -19.48
C SER A 156 3.82 -12.24 -18.31
N LEU A 157 2.78 -11.43 -18.45
CA LEU A 157 1.69 -11.35 -17.47
C LEU A 157 0.52 -12.21 -17.96
N PRO A 158 -0.08 -13.05 -17.09
CA PRO A 158 0.27 -13.26 -15.68
C PRO A 158 1.59 -14.04 -15.51
N PRO A 159 2.34 -13.82 -14.41
CA PRO A 159 3.53 -14.61 -14.12
C PRO A 159 3.16 -16.07 -13.84
N HIS A 160 3.99 -16.96 -14.35
CA HIS A 160 3.86 -18.41 -14.17
C HIS A 160 4.53 -18.87 -12.88
N CYS A 161 3.96 -19.89 -12.24
CA CYS A 161 4.54 -20.45 -11.04
C CYS A 161 5.69 -21.40 -11.45
N PRO A 162 6.92 -21.24 -10.93
CA PRO A 162 8.04 -22.10 -11.32
C PRO A 162 7.86 -23.57 -10.90
N GLN A 163 6.94 -23.86 -9.97
CA GLN A 163 6.63 -25.23 -9.54
C GLN A 163 5.52 -25.90 -10.38
N CYS A 164 4.55 -25.14 -10.87
CA CYS A 164 3.37 -25.69 -11.56
C CYS A 164 3.40 -25.50 -13.08
N GLY A 165 4.10 -24.47 -13.57
CA GLY A 165 3.96 -23.96 -14.95
C GLY A 165 2.84 -22.96 -15.06
#